data_AF-A0A3N5TKC0-F1
#
_entry.id   AF-A0A3N5TKC0-F1
#
_cell.length_a   1.000
_cell.length_b   1.000
_cell.length_c   1.000
_cell.angle_alpha   90.00
_cell.angle_beta   90.00
_cell.angle_gamma   90.00
#
_symmetry.space_group_name_H-M   'P 1'
#
loop_
_entity.id
_entity.type
_entity.pdbx_description
1 polymer ?
#
loop_
_entity_poly.entity_id
_entity_poly.type
_entity_poly.pdbx_seq_one_letter_code
_entity_poly.pdbx_strand_id
1 'polypeptide(L)'
;MERTTDFWLQPAEHDWRPRPTLSGRDHTSFEVWDEERERIWWGDWVAFGRAEEVADPGDYVVRDVAGESVFVVRSAEGRLNGFYNVCSHRGTKFLDDEDRGNRRKAFTCPYHAWTYDLDGRLIGTPNVRENELFDRSSYPLHRIAVDEYAGFVFVNLADRPRSADGCAHAGDRVHDRVRAVRDAGPADRGSARLRGRGELEDHRRELQRMPALSHGASRARQGRPAVPFR
;
A
#
# COMPACT_ATOMS: atom_id res chain seq x y z
N MET A 1 7.50 25.54 -56.70
CA MET A 1 6.61 24.38 -56.52
C MET A 1 7.44 23.16 -56.81
N GLU A 2 8.01 22.48 -55.80
CA GLU A 2 8.49 21.09 -55.88
C GLU A 2 8.96 20.58 -54.49
N ARG A 3 8.07 19.77 -53.89
CA ARG A 3 8.25 18.60 -53.00
C ARG A 3 9.26 18.63 -51.84
N THR A 4 8.76 18.91 -50.64
CA THR A 4 9.33 18.45 -49.35
C THR A 4 8.48 17.32 -48.76
N THR A 5 8.39 16.17 -49.43
CA THR A 5 7.55 15.04 -48.97
C THR A 5 8.30 13.76 -48.61
N ASP A 6 9.63 13.71 -48.69
CA ASP A 6 10.33 12.41 -48.66
C ASP A 6 11.13 12.12 -47.38
N PHE A 7 10.96 12.90 -46.30
CA PHE A 7 11.61 12.58 -45.01
C PHE A 7 11.06 11.28 -44.38
N TRP A 8 9.78 10.97 -44.63
CA TRP A 8 9.10 9.77 -44.12
C TRP A 8 9.30 8.51 -44.98
N LEU A 9 9.98 8.63 -46.13
CA LEU A 9 10.15 7.53 -47.09
C LEU A 9 11.58 6.96 -47.10
N GLN A 10 12.43 7.33 -46.16
CA GLN A 10 13.70 6.64 -45.98
C GLN A 10 13.44 5.32 -45.24
N PRO A 11 13.60 4.14 -45.86
CA PRO A 11 13.61 2.91 -45.12
C PRO A 11 14.87 2.97 -44.26
N ALA A 12 14.72 3.24 -42.97
CA ALA A 12 15.80 3.00 -42.05
C ALA A 12 16.08 1.50 -42.13
N GLU A 13 17.24 1.12 -42.67
CA GLU A 13 17.76 -0.24 -42.66
C GLU A 13 18.08 -0.63 -41.20
N HIS A 14 17.04 -0.76 -40.38
CA HIS A 14 17.14 -1.35 -39.06
C HIS A 14 17.11 -2.86 -39.25
N ASP A 15 18.20 -3.53 -38.92
CA ASP A 15 18.26 -4.98 -38.68
C ASP A 15 17.32 -5.31 -37.51
N TRP A 16 16.02 -5.35 -37.79
CA TRP A 16 15.00 -5.73 -36.83
C TRP A 16 15.18 -7.21 -36.55
N ARG A 17 15.75 -7.51 -35.38
CA ARG A 17 15.75 -8.87 -34.83
C ARG A 17 14.69 -8.94 -33.73
N PRO A 18 13.83 -9.97 -33.72
CA PRO A 18 12.92 -10.17 -32.61
C PRO A 18 13.76 -10.33 -31.35
N ARG A 19 13.50 -9.47 -30.36
CA ARG A 19 14.09 -9.65 -29.04
C ARG A 19 13.57 -10.97 -28.45
N PRO A 20 14.40 -11.74 -27.73
CA PRO A 20 13.93 -12.93 -27.05
C PRO A 20 12.73 -12.57 -26.17
N THR A 21 11.63 -13.31 -26.32
CA THR A 21 10.46 -13.15 -25.48
C THR A 21 10.73 -13.73 -24.10
N LEU A 22 9.86 -13.39 -23.14
CA LEU A 22 9.81 -14.11 -21.87
C LEU A 22 9.50 -15.59 -22.11
N SER A 23 9.96 -16.44 -21.21
CA SER A 23 9.71 -17.88 -21.23
C SER A 23 8.33 -18.19 -20.67
N GLY A 24 7.80 -19.39 -20.95
CA GLY A 24 6.51 -19.82 -20.38
C GLY A 24 6.48 -19.85 -18.85
N ARG A 25 7.64 -20.07 -18.21
CA ARG A 25 7.78 -20.04 -16.74
C ARG A 25 7.53 -18.64 -16.19
N ASP A 26 8.00 -17.61 -16.88
CA ASP A 26 7.91 -16.22 -16.43
C ASP A 26 6.45 -15.75 -16.33
N HIS A 27 5.53 -16.44 -17.00
CA HIS A 27 4.10 -16.13 -16.99
C HIS A 27 3.28 -16.94 -15.98
N THR A 28 3.82 -18.02 -15.43
CA THR A 28 3.03 -19.02 -14.68
C THR A 28 3.62 -19.43 -13.34
N SER A 29 4.90 -19.14 -13.08
CA SER A 29 5.58 -19.50 -11.83
C SER A 29 5.23 -18.53 -10.70
N PHE A 30 4.73 -19.07 -9.59
CA PHE A 30 4.50 -18.29 -8.37
C PHE A 30 5.80 -17.75 -7.76
N GLU A 31 6.91 -18.46 -7.92
CA GLU A 31 8.21 -17.98 -7.46
C GLU A 31 8.66 -16.75 -8.26
N VAL A 32 8.44 -16.74 -9.58
CA VAL A 32 8.71 -15.57 -10.41
C VAL A 32 7.79 -14.42 -10.01
N TRP A 33 6.50 -14.70 -9.80
CA TRP A 33 5.55 -13.70 -9.31
C TRP A 33 6.00 -13.06 -7.99
N ASP A 34 6.45 -13.85 -7.02
CA ASP A 34 6.95 -13.32 -5.74
C ASP A 34 8.17 -12.41 -5.91
N GLU A 35 9.11 -12.78 -6.80
CA GLU A 35 10.25 -11.93 -7.13
C GLU A 35 9.83 -10.63 -7.84
N GLU A 36 8.87 -10.69 -8.76
CA GLU A 36 8.33 -9.52 -9.45
C GLU A 36 7.62 -8.57 -8.50
N ARG A 37 6.82 -9.11 -7.57
CA ARG A 37 6.18 -8.33 -6.51
C ARG A 37 7.19 -7.51 -5.73
N GLU A 38 8.25 -8.14 -5.24
CA GLU A 38 9.26 -7.46 -4.44
C GLU A 38 10.07 -6.43 -5.22
N ARG A 39 10.49 -6.76 -6.44
CA ARG A 39 11.51 -5.99 -7.16
C ARG A 39 10.95 -4.98 -8.14
N ILE A 40 9.74 -5.21 -8.61
CA ILE A 40 9.06 -4.39 -9.62
C ILE A 40 7.90 -3.67 -8.94
N TRP A 41 6.89 -4.40 -8.48
CA TRP A 41 5.64 -3.76 -8.04
C TRP A 41 5.78 -2.99 -6.73
N TRP A 42 6.49 -3.55 -5.76
CA TRP A 42 6.68 -2.90 -4.46
C TRP A 42 7.88 -1.94 -4.45
N GLY A 43 8.86 -2.17 -5.32
CA GLY A 43 10.11 -1.41 -5.39
C GLY A 43 10.12 -0.22 -6.35
N ASP A 44 9.03 0.05 -7.06
CA ASP A 44 8.89 1.18 -8.00
C ASP A 44 7.59 1.94 -7.78
N TRP A 45 7.49 3.08 -8.48
CA TRP A 45 6.28 3.89 -8.53
C TRP A 45 5.25 3.24 -9.45
N VAL A 46 4.13 2.82 -8.87
CA VAL A 46 3.00 2.18 -9.57
C VAL A 46 1.86 3.17 -9.67
N ALA A 47 1.28 3.31 -10.86
CA ALA A 47 0.08 4.12 -11.07
C ALA A 47 -1.08 3.53 -10.26
N PHE A 48 -1.63 4.32 -9.34
CA PHE A 48 -2.63 3.90 -8.37
C PHE A 48 -4.04 4.31 -8.77
N GLY A 49 -4.18 5.47 -9.42
CA GLY A 49 -5.46 6.03 -9.82
C GLY A 49 -5.33 7.46 -10.32
N ARG A 50 -6.47 8.14 -10.42
CA ARG A 50 -6.57 9.55 -10.81
C ARG A 50 -6.56 10.44 -9.58
N ALA A 51 -5.94 11.62 -9.69
CA ALA A 51 -5.98 12.63 -8.63
C ALA A 51 -7.42 13.06 -8.28
N GLU A 52 -8.32 12.99 -9.26
CA GLU A 52 -9.75 13.29 -9.14
C GLU A 52 -10.49 12.32 -8.19
N GLU A 53 -10.00 11.10 -8.00
CA GLU A 53 -10.59 10.13 -7.05
C GLU A 53 -10.36 10.52 -5.59
N VAL A 54 -9.39 11.41 -5.33
CA VAL A 54 -9.00 11.93 -4.02
C VAL A 54 -8.87 13.46 -4.09
N ALA A 55 -9.88 14.13 -4.64
CA ALA A 55 -9.82 15.58 -4.89
C ALA A 55 -9.99 16.40 -3.61
N ASP A 56 -10.93 16.02 -2.75
CA ASP A 56 -11.29 16.79 -1.57
C ASP A 56 -10.69 16.20 -0.27
N PRO A 57 -10.47 17.02 0.77
CA PRO A 57 -10.05 16.53 2.08
C PRO A 57 -10.97 15.42 2.62
N GLY A 58 -10.35 14.33 3.05
CA GLY A 58 -11.02 13.12 3.53
C GLY A 58 -11.36 12.11 2.45
N ASP A 59 -11.27 12.47 1.16
CA ASP A 59 -11.47 11.50 0.08
C ASP A 59 -10.37 10.45 0.12
N TYR A 60 -10.78 9.19 -0.02
CA TYR A 60 -9.88 8.04 -0.03
C TYR A 60 -10.29 7.01 -1.08
N VAL A 61 -9.31 6.23 -1.51
CA VAL A 61 -9.50 5.09 -2.41
C VAL A 61 -8.59 3.93 -2.01
N VAL A 62 -9.15 2.72 -2.00
CA VAL A 62 -8.47 1.47 -1.67
C VAL A 62 -8.21 0.68 -2.95
N ARG A 63 -7.00 0.13 -3.08
CA ARG A 63 -6.63 -0.79 -4.18
C ARG A 63 -5.68 -1.87 -3.70
N ASP A 64 -5.63 -2.95 -4.46
CA ASP A 64 -4.57 -3.94 -4.38
C ASP A 64 -3.36 -3.50 -5.22
N VAL A 65 -2.18 -3.54 -4.63
CA VAL A 65 -0.90 -3.35 -5.33
C VAL A 65 -0.10 -4.65 -5.23
N ALA A 66 -0.36 -5.53 -6.20
CA ALA A 66 0.29 -6.83 -6.34
C ALA A 66 0.20 -7.66 -5.05
N GLY A 67 -1.01 -7.85 -4.53
CA GLY A 67 -1.32 -8.64 -3.34
C GLY A 67 -1.28 -7.87 -2.01
N GLU A 68 -1.01 -6.56 -2.04
CA GLU A 68 -1.09 -5.70 -0.86
C GLU A 68 -2.27 -4.74 -0.94
N SER A 69 -3.17 -4.81 0.04
CA SER A 69 -4.28 -3.86 0.18
C SER A 69 -3.74 -2.56 0.78
N VAL A 70 -3.80 -1.49 0.01
CA VAL A 70 -3.35 -0.15 0.41
C VAL A 70 -4.43 0.88 0.09
N PHE A 71 -4.35 2.04 0.73
CA PHE A 71 -5.25 3.15 0.43
C PHE A 71 -4.50 4.47 0.41
N VAL A 72 -4.99 5.38 -0.42
CA VAL A 72 -4.55 6.78 -0.46
C VAL A 72 -5.70 7.65 0.03
N VAL A 73 -5.38 8.69 0.82
CA VAL A 73 -6.34 9.65 1.36
C VAL A 73 -5.79 11.07 1.25
N ARG A 74 -6.65 12.06 0.97
CA ARG A 74 -6.28 13.48 1.08
C ARG A 74 -6.51 13.99 2.50
N SER A 75 -5.47 14.52 3.13
CA SER A 75 -5.53 15.11 4.47
C SER A 75 -6.35 16.39 4.51
N ALA A 76 -6.62 16.89 5.73
CA ALA A 76 -7.29 18.16 5.96
C ALA A 76 -6.53 19.34 5.34
N GLU A 77 -5.20 19.29 5.33
CA GLU A 77 -4.36 20.33 4.70
C GLU A 77 -4.12 20.10 3.20
N GLY A 78 -4.82 19.13 2.59
CA GLY A 78 -4.75 18.88 1.15
C GLY A 78 -3.54 18.04 0.70
N ARG A 79 -2.70 17.52 1.61
CA ARG A 79 -1.62 16.58 1.26
C ARG A 79 -2.16 15.18 0.99
N LEU A 80 -1.59 14.48 0.02
CA LEU A 80 -1.83 13.05 -0.17
C LEU A 80 -1.03 12.23 0.86
N ASN A 81 -1.70 11.28 1.48
CA ASN A 81 -1.11 10.29 2.36
C ASN A 81 -1.47 8.89 1.87
N GLY A 82 -0.53 7.95 1.94
CA GLY A 82 -0.76 6.54 1.60
C GLY A 82 -0.44 5.63 2.76
N PHE A 83 -1.24 4.58 2.93
CA PHE A 83 -1.06 3.61 3.99
C PHE A 83 -1.39 2.19 3.53
N TYR A 84 -0.78 1.20 4.17
CA TYR A 84 -1.33 -0.15 4.15
C TYR A 84 -2.70 -0.16 4.83
N ASN A 85 -3.65 -0.89 4.26
CA ASN A 85 -5.00 -1.08 4.82
C ASN A 85 -4.96 -2.13 5.94
N VAL A 86 -4.15 -1.87 6.97
CA VAL A 86 -3.84 -2.83 8.05
C VAL A 86 -3.70 -2.08 9.37
N CYS A 87 -4.53 -2.43 10.34
CA CYS A 87 -4.49 -1.83 11.67
C CYS A 87 -3.26 -2.28 12.46
N SER A 88 -2.51 -1.31 13.00
CA SER A 88 -1.28 -1.55 13.78
C SER A 88 -1.51 -2.27 15.12
N HIS A 89 -2.77 -2.51 15.51
CA HIS A 89 -3.10 -3.31 16.69
C HIS A 89 -3.02 -4.82 16.43
N ARG A 90 -3.83 -5.34 15.48
CA ARG A 90 -3.95 -6.79 15.22
C ARG A 90 -4.07 -7.13 13.74
N GLY A 91 -3.65 -6.22 12.87
CA GLY A 91 -3.60 -6.46 11.43
C GLY A 91 -4.95 -6.53 10.72
N THR A 92 -6.05 -6.10 11.36
CA THR A 92 -7.38 -6.07 10.72
C THR A 92 -7.43 -4.98 9.66
N LYS A 93 -8.06 -5.26 8.50
CA LYS A 93 -8.33 -4.26 7.47
C LYS A 93 -9.33 -3.20 7.99
N PHE A 94 -9.13 -1.94 7.61
CA PHE A 94 -10.03 -0.82 7.98
C PHE A 94 -11.20 -0.69 7.02
N LEU A 95 -10.89 -0.88 5.74
CA LEU A 95 -11.74 -0.59 4.61
C LEU A 95 -11.87 -1.88 3.79
N ASP A 96 -13.01 -2.05 3.15
CA ASP A 96 -13.22 -3.16 2.24
C ASP A 96 -12.34 -2.99 0.98
N ASP A 97 -12.04 -4.10 0.31
CA ASP A 97 -11.26 -4.05 -0.91
C ASP A 97 -12.03 -3.29 -2.00
N GLU A 98 -11.31 -2.49 -2.79
CA GLU A 98 -11.85 -1.58 -3.83
C GLU A 98 -12.76 -0.45 -3.32
N ASP A 99 -12.91 -0.28 -2.00
CA ASP A 99 -13.71 0.78 -1.40
C ASP A 99 -13.19 2.19 -1.76
N ARG A 100 -14.11 3.15 -1.82
CA ARG A 100 -13.82 4.57 -2.01
C ARG A 100 -14.87 5.42 -1.32
N GLY A 101 -14.47 6.58 -0.84
CA GLY A 101 -15.42 7.53 -0.26
C GLY A 101 -14.74 8.67 0.44
N ASN A 102 -15.46 9.32 1.35
CA ASN A 102 -14.94 10.41 2.15
C ASN A 102 -15.02 10.07 3.64
N ARG A 103 -13.93 10.31 4.37
CA ARG A 103 -13.88 10.28 5.84
C ARG A 103 -13.59 11.69 6.35
N ARG A 104 -14.55 12.27 7.07
CA ARG A 104 -14.43 13.66 7.56
C ARG A 104 -13.20 13.93 8.41
N LYS A 105 -12.75 12.97 9.24
CA LYS A 105 -11.68 13.20 10.23
C LYS A 105 -10.78 12.01 10.51
N ALA A 106 -11.30 10.79 10.42
CA ALA A 106 -10.59 9.62 10.92
C ALA A 106 -11.08 8.30 10.33
N PHE A 107 -10.23 7.29 10.42
CA PHE A 107 -10.51 5.88 10.15
C PHE A 107 -10.60 5.13 11.48
N THR A 108 -11.67 4.38 11.69
CA THR A 108 -11.86 3.57 12.90
C THR A 108 -11.84 2.10 12.54
N CYS A 109 -10.92 1.35 13.16
CA CYS A 109 -10.81 -0.08 12.95
C CYS A 109 -12.09 -0.80 13.43
N PRO A 110 -12.72 -1.65 12.61
CA PRO A 110 -13.98 -2.32 12.99
C PRO A 110 -13.80 -3.34 14.12
N TYR A 111 -12.57 -3.74 14.45
CA TYR A 111 -12.32 -4.77 15.47
C TYR A 111 -12.39 -4.22 16.90
N HIS A 112 -11.51 -3.28 17.25
CA HIS A 112 -11.41 -2.72 18.60
C HIS A 112 -11.51 -1.19 18.62
N ALA A 113 -11.97 -0.61 17.51
CA ALA A 113 -12.18 0.83 17.36
C ALA A 113 -10.92 1.68 17.66
N TRP A 114 -9.73 1.16 17.37
CA TRP A 114 -8.54 2.01 17.24
C TRP A 114 -8.78 3.00 16.10
N THR A 115 -8.62 4.29 16.41
CA THR A 115 -8.99 5.38 15.52
C THR A 115 -7.75 6.16 15.12
N TYR A 116 -7.57 6.36 13.82
CA TYR A 116 -6.45 7.06 13.23
C TYR A 116 -6.94 8.30 12.48
N ASP A 117 -6.22 9.41 12.59
CA ASP A 117 -6.51 10.59 11.77
C ASP A 117 -6.15 10.38 10.28
N LEU A 118 -6.43 11.38 9.44
CA LEU A 118 -6.11 11.33 8.00
C LEU A 118 -4.60 11.37 7.71
N ASP A 119 -3.78 11.73 8.70
CA ASP A 119 -2.33 11.63 8.65
C ASP A 119 -1.83 10.29 9.20
N GLY A 120 -2.72 9.36 9.56
CA GLY A 120 -2.39 8.01 10.03
C GLY A 120 -1.84 7.95 11.46
N ARG A 121 -1.99 9.02 12.26
CA ARG A 121 -1.61 9.01 13.67
C ARG A 121 -2.71 8.35 14.49
N LEU A 122 -2.35 7.52 15.46
CA LEU A 122 -3.30 6.91 16.38
C LEU A 122 -3.82 7.95 17.37
N ILE A 123 -5.10 8.32 17.25
CA ILE A 123 -5.75 9.35 18.08
C ILE A 123 -6.75 8.78 19.09
N GLY A 124 -7.22 7.54 18.89
CA GLY A 124 -8.22 6.91 19.75
C GLY A 124 -7.91 5.46 20.03
N THR A 125 -7.92 5.10 21.31
CA THR A 125 -7.71 3.73 21.80
C THR A 125 -8.76 3.42 22.87
N PRO A 126 -9.97 2.99 22.47
CA PRO A 126 -11.03 2.68 23.42
C PRO A 126 -10.56 1.65 24.45
N ASN A 127 -11.00 1.82 25.69
CA ASN A 127 -10.66 0.95 26.84
C ASN A 127 -9.19 0.95 27.25
N VAL A 128 -8.34 1.79 26.65
CA VAL A 128 -6.98 2.06 27.15
C VAL A 128 -7.06 3.28 28.04
N ARG A 129 -6.64 3.12 29.30
CA ARG A 129 -6.59 4.23 30.25
C ARG A 129 -5.35 5.08 30.01
N GLU A 130 -5.40 6.38 30.31
CA GLU A 130 -4.26 7.29 30.14
C GLU A 130 -3.01 6.89 30.95
N ASN A 131 -3.17 6.03 31.96
CA ASN A 131 -2.10 5.50 32.79
C ASN A 131 -1.55 4.14 32.32
N GLU A 132 -2.05 3.59 31.22
CA GLU A 132 -1.49 2.39 30.59
C GLU A 132 -0.31 2.81 29.70
N LEU A 133 0.86 2.23 30.01
CA LEU A 133 2.22 2.62 29.58
C LEU A 133 2.53 2.41 28.08
N PHE A 134 1.65 2.79 27.16
CA PHE A 134 2.03 2.77 25.75
C PHE A 134 1.81 4.12 25.08
N ASP A 135 2.86 4.55 24.40
CA ASP A 135 2.83 5.74 23.58
C ASP A 135 2.07 5.43 22.28
N ARG A 136 0.95 6.12 22.07
CA ARG A 136 0.17 6.02 20.83
C ARG A 136 1.01 6.38 19.60
N SER A 137 2.03 7.23 19.77
CA SER A 137 2.93 7.62 18.68
C SER A 137 3.75 6.46 18.14
N SER A 138 3.94 5.39 18.92
CA SER A 138 4.63 4.16 18.52
C SER A 138 3.79 3.23 17.64
N TYR A 139 2.51 3.52 17.46
CA TYR A 139 1.59 2.69 16.67
C TYR A 139 0.84 3.49 15.59
N PRO A 140 1.53 4.22 14.70
CA PRO A 140 0.87 4.87 13.57
C PRO A 140 0.44 3.82 12.53
N LEU A 141 -0.38 4.21 11.56
CA LEU A 141 -0.56 3.42 10.35
C LEU A 141 0.76 3.28 9.60
N HIS A 142 0.96 2.11 8.99
CA HIS A 142 2.12 1.84 8.15
C HIS A 142 2.01 2.66 6.85
N ARG A 143 2.89 3.65 6.71
CA ARG A 143 2.91 4.56 5.55
C ARG A 143 3.51 3.90 4.33
N ILE A 144 3.00 4.29 3.17
CA ILE A 144 3.63 4.08 1.87
C ILE A 144 3.89 5.44 1.22
N ALA A 145 4.82 5.49 0.28
CA ALA A 145 5.09 6.72 -0.44
C ALA A 145 4.01 6.98 -1.49
N VAL A 146 3.62 8.24 -1.64
CA VAL A 146 2.62 8.70 -2.61
C VAL A 146 3.14 9.95 -3.29
N ASP A 147 2.89 10.07 -4.59
CA ASP A 147 3.12 11.30 -5.33
C ASP A 147 2.05 11.51 -6.40
N GLU A 148 1.91 12.74 -6.86
CA GLU A 148 0.96 13.14 -7.89
C GLU A 148 1.69 13.72 -9.10
N TYR A 149 1.45 13.17 -10.29
CA TYR A 149 2.04 13.65 -11.53
C TYR A 149 1.06 13.57 -12.69
N ALA A 150 0.90 14.68 -13.42
CA ALA A 150 0.04 14.77 -14.60
C ALA A 150 -1.40 14.26 -14.38
N GLY A 151 -1.96 14.48 -13.18
CA GLY A 151 -3.31 14.03 -12.81
C GLY A 151 -3.43 12.56 -12.41
N PHE A 152 -2.30 11.86 -12.27
CA PHE A 152 -2.23 10.50 -11.74
C PHE A 152 -1.64 10.50 -10.34
N VAL A 153 -2.17 9.62 -9.50
CA VAL A 153 -1.59 9.27 -8.21
C VAL A 153 -0.71 8.05 -8.40
N PHE A 154 0.51 8.10 -7.88
CA PHE A 154 1.44 6.97 -7.85
C PHE A 154 1.74 6.57 -6.41
N VAL A 155 1.98 5.29 -6.20
CA VAL A 155 2.38 4.75 -4.89
C VAL A 155 3.67 3.94 -5.00
N ASN A 156 4.44 3.90 -3.92
CA ASN A 156 5.63 3.06 -3.81
C ASN A 156 5.70 2.44 -2.41
N LEU A 157 5.88 1.13 -2.36
CA LEU A 157 5.80 0.31 -1.14
C LEU A 157 7.19 0.02 -0.54
N ALA A 158 8.26 0.56 -1.14
CA ALA A 158 9.59 0.47 -0.57
C ALA A 158 9.75 1.47 0.58
N ASP A 159 10.43 1.04 1.65
CA ASP A 159 10.78 1.90 2.80
C ASP A 159 11.56 3.16 2.43
N ARG A 160 12.39 3.04 1.39
CA ARG A 160 13.19 4.13 0.84
C ARG A 160 12.92 4.23 -0.65
N PRO A 161 11.78 4.84 -1.03
CA PRO A 161 11.46 5.02 -2.43
C PRO A 161 12.53 5.91 -3.07
N ARG A 162 12.81 5.67 -4.35
CA ARG A 162 13.58 6.64 -5.14
C ARG A 162 12.74 7.91 -5.32
N SER A 163 13.40 9.05 -5.51
CA SER A 163 12.68 10.29 -5.79
C SER A 163 11.73 10.08 -6.97
N ALA A 164 10.54 10.66 -6.83
CA ALA A 164 9.53 10.63 -7.87
C ALA A 164 9.82 11.61 -9.01
N ASP A 165 10.82 12.53 -8.86
CA ASP A 165 11.29 13.60 -9.78
C ASP A 165 10.58 13.64 -11.15
N GLY A 166 9.29 14.01 -11.12
CA GLY A 166 8.36 13.85 -12.23
C GLY A 166 8.28 12.38 -12.69
N CYS A 167 7.14 11.71 -12.49
CA CYS A 167 6.91 10.31 -12.89
C CYS A 167 7.12 10.01 -14.40
N ALA A 168 7.63 10.97 -15.19
CA ALA A 168 8.22 10.86 -16.52
C ALA A 168 9.26 9.75 -16.73
N HIS A 169 9.81 9.12 -15.67
CA HIS A 169 10.77 8.01 -15.81
C HIS A 169 10.21 6.62 -15.45
N ALA A 170 8.94 6.51 -15.04
CA ALA A 170 8.35 5.23 -14.63
C ALA A 170 8.06 4.29 -15.83
N GLY A 171 7.69 4.84 -16.98
CA GLY A 171 7.36 4.06 -18.18
C GLY A 171 8.55 3.41 -18.87
N ASP A 172 9.71 4.08 -18.89
CA ASP A 172 10.87 3.62 -19.67
C ASP A 172 11.69 2.52 -18.98
N ARG A 173 11.45 2.24 -17.69
CA ARG A 173 12.35 1.42 -16.85
C ARG A 173 11.78 0.11 -16.33
N VAL A 174 10.46 -0.12 -16.43
CA VAL A 174 9.85 -1.40 -16.05
C VAL A 174 10.46 -2.54 -16.87
N HIS A 175 10.64 -2.34 -18.17
CA HIS A 175 11.26 -3.34 -19.06
C HIS A 175 12.71 -3.66 -18.65
N ASP A 176 13.50 -2.66 -18.27
CA ASP A 176 14.88 -2.86 -17.86
C ASP A 176 14.99 -3.57 -16.51
N ARG A 177 14.02 -3.36 -15.60
CA ARG A 177 13.95 -4.11 -14.34
C ARG A 177 13.48 -5.55 -14.54
N VAL A 178 12.46 -5.82 -15.36
CA VAL A 178 12.07 -7.20 -15.69
C VAL A 178 13.29 -7.99 -16.19
N ARG A 179 14.12 -7.35 -17.03
CA ARG A 179 15.40 -7.94 -17.47
C ARG A 179 16.38 -8.11 -16.32
N ALA A 180 16.60 -7.09 -15.50
CA ALA A 180 17.54 -7.17 -14.38
C ALA A 180 17.15 -8.25 -13.35
N VAL A 181 15.85 -8.42 -13.08
CA VAL A 181 15.33 -9.49 -12.20
C VAL A 181 15.60 -10.87 -12.81
N ARG A 182 15.34 -11.04 -14.11
CA ARG A 182 15.60 -12.29 -14.83
C ARG A 182 17.10 -12.63 -14.89
N ASP A 183 17.92 -11.63 -15.16
CA ASP A 183 19.35 -11.77 -15.37
C ASP A 183 20.12 -11.90 -14.03
N ALA A 184 19.47 -11.64 -12.89
CA ALA A 184 20.02 -11.85 -11.55
C ALA A 184 20.11 -13.35 -11.18
N GLY A 185 21.33 -13.80 -10.86
CA GLY A 185 21.60 -15.18 -10.44
C GLY A 185 21.01 -15.53 -9.07
N PRO A 186 20.88 -16.83 -8.71
CA PRO A 186 20.31 -17.30 -7.45
C PRO A 186 20.93 -16.71 -6.18
N ALA A 187 22.22 -16.34 -6.22
CA ALA A 187 22.94 -15.78 -5.07
C ALA A 187 22.56 -14.32 -4.74
N ASP A 188 22.05 -13.56 -5.72
CA ASP A 188 21.54 -12.18 -5.52
C ASP A 188 20.06 -12.13 -5.11
N ARG A 189 19.42 -13.29 -4.96
CA ARG A 189 18.00 -13.42 -4.56
C ARG A 189 17.75 -13.30 -3.07
N GLY A 190 18.80 -13.38 -2.24
CA GLY A 190 18.68 -13.34 -0.78
C GLY A 190 18.90 -11.96 -0.14
N SER A 191 19.54 -11.02 -0.82
CA SER A 191 20.04 -9.77 -0.20
C SER A 191 19.13 -8.55 -0.40
N ALA A 192 18.15 -8.64 -1.30
CA ALA A 192 17.27 -7.54 -1.69
C ALA A 192 15.84 -7.68 -1.19
N ARG A 193 15.62 -8.30 -0.02
CA ARG A 193 14.37 -8.04 0.71
C ARG A 193 14.32 -6.54 0.96
N LEU A 194 13.24 -5.88 0.54
CA LEU A 194 12.94 -4.50 0.95
C LEU A 194 13.01 -4.49 2.48
N ARG A 195 14.12 -3.96 3.04
CA ARG A 195 14.28 -3.78 4.49
C ARG A 195 13.11 -2.90 4.90
N GLY A 196 12.20 -3.47 5.70
CA GLY A 196 10.85 -2.95 5.98
C GLY A 196 9.76 -4.00 6.00
N ARG A 197 9.72 -4.87 4.98
CA ARG A 197 8.84 -6.04 4.99
C ARG A 197 9.18 -7.03 6.07
N GLY A 198 10.47 -7.19 6.38
CA GLY A 198 10.89 -7.99 7.53
C GLY A 198 10.21 -7.53 8.81
N GLU A 199 10.13 -6.21 9.04
CA GLU A 199 9.50 -5.64 10.24
C GLU A 199 7.96 -5.71 10.19
N LEU A 200 7.32 -5.51 9.03
CA LEU A 200 5.86 -5.67 8.89
C LEU A 200 5.42 -7.15 8.97
N GLU A 201 6.16 -8.07 8.36
CA GLU A 201 5.90 -9.51 8.42
C GLU A 201 6.27 -10.10 9.78
N ASP A 202 7.37 -9.66 10.40
CA ASP A 202 7.72 -10.03 11.77
C ASP A 202 6.75 -9.41 12.78
N HIS A 203 6.33 -8.16 12.62
CA HIS A 203 5.28 -7.56 13.45
C HIS A 203 3.95 -8.27 13.25
N ARG A 204 3.56 -8.63 12.01
CA ARG A 204 2.37 -9.44 11.74
C ARG A 204 2.47 -10.83 12.36
N ARG A 205 3.63 -11.48 12.31
CA ARG A 205 3.90 -12.79 12.94
C ARG A 205 3.94 -12.70 14.48
N GLU A 206 4.45 -11.61 15.03
CA GLU A 206 4.55 -11.35 16.47
C GLU A 206 3.19 -11.00 17.07
N LEU A 207 2.42 -10.13 16.40
CA LEU A 207 1.02 -9.81 16.75
C LEU A 207 0.11 -11.05 16.64
N GLN A 208 0.35 -11.95 15.69
CA GLN A 208 -0.35 -13.24 15.60
C GLN A 208 0.05 -14.26 16.68
N ARG A 209 1.18 -14.04 17.38
CA ARG A 209 1.68 -14.90 18.47
C ARG A 209 1.33 -14.38 19.87
N MET A 210 0.79 -13.17 20.00
CA MET A 210 0.38 -12.63 21.30
C MET A 210 -0.83 -13.41 21.83
N PRO A 211 -0.75 -14.03 23.02
CA PRO A 211 -1.89 -14.73 23.60
C PRO A 211 -3.02 -13.72 23.80
N ALA A 212 -4.24 -14.09 23.39
CA ALA A 212 -5.41 -13.32 23.73
C ALA A 212 -5.44 -13.19 25.26
N LEU A 213 -5.29 -11.96 25.78
CA LEU A 213 -5.55 -11.69 27.18
C LEU A 213 -7.01 -12.06 27.42
N SER A 214 -7.20 -13.24 28.00
CA SER A 214 -8.49 -13.76 28.41
C SER A 214 -9.04 -12.76 29.42
N HIS A 215 -10.08 -12.04 29.00
CA HIS A 215 -10.81 -11.21 29.93
C HIS A 215 -11.48 -12.16 30.92
N GLY A 216 -10.91 -12.22 32.13
CA GLY A 216 -11.51 -12.91 33.26
C GLY A 216 -12.93 -12.40 33.45
N ALA A 217 -13.88 -13.32 33.33
CA ALA A 217 -15.29 -13.04 33.58
C ALA A 217 -15.46 -12.57 35.04
N SER A 218 -15.64 -11.26 35.22
CA SER A 218 -16.04 -10.70 36.51
C SER A 218 -17.51 -11.03 36.77
N ARG A 219 -17.75 -11.90 37.75
CA ARG A 219 -19.05 -12.11 38.37
C ARG A 219 -19.49 -10.86 39.14
N ALA A 220 -20.69 -10.33 38.87
CA ALA A 220 -21.51 -9.57 39.81
C ALA A 220 -23.00 -9.65 39.40
N ARG A 221 -23.82 -10.41 40.13
CA ARG A 221 -24.81 -9.96 41.15
C ARG A 221 -26.16 -9.49 40.57
N GLN A 222 -27.12 -10.42 40.60
CA GLN A 222 -28.50 -10.31 41.13
C GLN A 222 -29.31 -9.00 40.90
N GLY A 223 -30.30 -9.09 40.00
CA GLY A 223 -31.73 -8.87 40.29
C GLY A 223 -32.32 -7.45 40.29
N ARG A 224 -33.31 -7.19 39.41
CA ARG A 224 -34.75 -6.92 39.74
C ARG A 224 -35.58 -6.55 38.48
N PRO A 225 -36.94 -6.62 38.54
CA PRO A 225 -37.77 -7.10 37.43
C PRO A 225 -38.38 -6.01 36.54
N ALA A 226 -38.92 -6.47 35.40
CA ALA A 226 -39.57 -5.70 34.35
C ALA A 226 -40.83 -4.95 34.83
N VAL A 227 -40.99 -3.73 34.35
CA VAL A 227 -42.22 -2.93 34.43
C VAL A 227 -42.98 -3.10 33.10
N PRO A 228 -44.29 -3.38 33.09
CA PRO A 228 -45.04 -3.48 31.84
C PRO A 228 -45.39 -2.09 31.33
N PHE A 229 -45.21 -1.89 30.02
CA PHE A 229 -45.70 -0.72 29.29
C PHE A 229 -47.24 -0.69 29.29
N ARG A 230 -47.80 0.49 29.53
CA ARG A 230 -49.14 0.88 29.06
C ARG A 230 -48.96 1.83 27.88
#